data_AF-A0A350DCC2-F1
#
_entry.id   AF-A0A350DCC2-F1
#
_cell.length_a   1.000
_cell.length_b   1.000
_cell.length_c   1.000
_cell.angle_alpha   90.00
_cell.angle_beta   90.00
_cell.angle_gamma   90.00
#
_symmetry.space_group_name_H-M   'P 1'
#
loop_
_entity.id
_entity.type
_entity.pdbx_description
1 polymer ?
#
loop_
_entity_poly.entity_id
_entity_poly.type
_entity_poly.pdbx_seq_one_letter_code
_entity_poly.pdbx_strand_id
1 'polypeptide(L)'
;VEQGRFHLCALVRSLHDSAAQAMAERFQALFGLMGARVKVENGYPGWAPNPDSPLLATFKARHAALMGHEPEVKVIHAGLECGILGSKYPHLDMIS
;
A
#
# COMPACT_ATOMS: atom_id res chain seq x y z
N VAL A 1 2.69 -11.52 27.95
CA VAL A 1 1.58 -11.38 28.91
C VAL A 1 2.16 -10.75 30.16
N GLU A 2 2.30 -9.43 30.19
CA GLU A 2 2.65 -8.72 31.41
C GLU A 2 1.35 -8.40 32.15
N GLN A 3 1.30 -8.72 33.45
CA GLN A 3 0.14 -8.43 34.31
C GLN A 3 -1.21 -9.02 33.84
N GLY A 4 -1.20 -10.16 33.13
CA GLY A 4 -2.43 -10.82 32.66
C GLY A 4 -3.15 -10.11 31.50
N ARG A 5 -2.51 -9.11 30.86
CA ARG A 5 -3.08 -8.40 29.70
C ARG A 5 -2.43 -8.83 28.38
N PHE A 6 -3.26 -8.94 27.35
CA PHE A 6 -2.86 -9.22 25.97
C PHE A 6 -3.07 -7.99 25.11
N HIS A 7 -2.04 -7.59 24.37
CA HIS A 7 -2.06 -6.49 23.43
C HIS A 7 -1.49 -6.97 22.09
N LEU A 8 -2.21 -6.69 21.00
CA LEU A 8 -1.77 -6.95 19.64
C LEU A 8 -1.77 -5.63 18.86
N CYS A 9 -0.63 -5.29 18.29
CA CYS A 9 -0.50 -4.22 17.31
C CYS A 9 -0.16 -4.86 15.97
N ALA A 10 -1.01 -4.63 14.97
CA ALA A 10 -0.81 -5.15 13.62
C ALA A 10 -0.96 -4.02 12.60
N LEU A 11 -0.17 -4.08 11.53
CA LEU A 11 -0.27 -3.18 10.39
C LEU A 11 -0.71 -3.97 9.16
N VAL A 12 -1.95 -3.74 8.74
CA VAL A 12 -2.52 -4.38 7.56
C VAL A 12 -2.09 -3.59 6.32
N ARG A 13 -1.65 -4.31 5.28
CA ARG A 13 -1.21 -3.74 4.00
C ARG A 13 -1.83 -4.52 2.85
N SER A 14 -2.18 -3.81 1.79
CA SER A 14 -2.61 -4.39 0.51
C SER A 14 -2.37 -3.36 -0.59
N LEU A 15 -2.15 -3.85 -1.81
CA LEU A 15 -2.18 -2.99 -2.99
C LEU A 15 -3.59 -2.45 -3.28
N HIS A 16 -4.61 -3.24 -2.92
CA HIS A 16 -6.02 -2.91 -3.11
C HIS A 16 -6.67 -2.59 -1.76
N ASP A 17 -7.30 -1.42 -1.67
CA ASP A 17 -7.94 -0.92 -0.45
C ASP A 17 -9.01 -1.90 0.09
N SER A 18 -9.78 -2.51 -0.82
CA SER A 18 -10.80 -3.51 -0.46
C SER A 18 -10.21 -4.71 0.27
N ALA A 19 -9.03 -5.19 -0.14
CA ALA A 19 -8.37 -6.32 0.51
C ALA A 19 -7.76 -5.92 1.87
N ALA A 20 -7.22 -4.70 2.01
CA ALA A 20 -6.78 -4.20 3.32
C ALA A 20 -7.96 -4.09 4.28
N GLN A 21 -9.09 -3.53 3.82
CA GLN A 21 -10.30 -3.38 4.60
C GLN A 21 -10.88 -4.75 5.02
N ALA A 22 -10.99 -5.70 4.09
CA ALA A 22 -11.47 -7.06 4.39
C ALA A 22 -10.58 -7.76 5.44
N MET A 23 -9.26 -7.56 5.39
CA MET A 23 -8.36 -8.12 6.41
C MET A 23 -8.55 -7.44 7.78
N ALA A 24 -8.72 -6.11 7.81
CA ALA A 24 -9.01 -5.38 9.04
C ALA A 24 -10.34 -5.83 9.68
N GLU A 25 -11.38 -6.06 8.87
CA GLU A 25 -12.67 -6.59 9.31
C GLU A 25 -12.54 -8.01 9.88
N ARG A 26 -11.70 -8.87 9.28
CA ARG A 26 -11.40 -10.21 9.83
C ARG A 26 -10.75 -10.12 11.20
N PHE A 27 -9.83 -9.18 11.41
CA PHE A 27 -9.24 -8.92 12.73
C PHE A 27 -10.31 -8.46 13.73
N GLN A 28 -11.14 -7.49 13.36
CA GLN A 28 -12.23 -7.02 14.22
C GLN A 28 -13.18 -8.14 14.62
N ALA A 29 -13.60 -8.98 13.67
CA ALA A 29 -14.49 -10.10 13.93
C ALA A 29 -13.84 -11.13 14.88
N LEU A 30 -12.63 -11.60 14.56
CA LEU A 30 -11.95 -12.62 15.35
C LEU A 30 -11.68 -12.17 16.79
N PHE A 31 -11.10 -10.98 16.96
CA PHE A 31 -10.77 -10.49 18.29
C PHE A 31 -12.00 -9.99 19.05
N GLY A 32 -13.02 -9.51 18.35
CA GLY A 32 -14.33 -9.19 18.94
C GLY A 32 -15.00 -10.42 19.54
N LEU A 33 -14.96 -11.57 18.85
CA LEU A 33 -15.47 -12.85 19.38
C LEU A 33 -14.75 -13.31 20.66
N MET A 34 -13.50 -12.88 20.86
CA MET A 34 -12.71 -13.17 22.06
C MET A 34 -12.94 -12.16 23.20
N GLY A 35 -13.83 -11.18 23.01
CA GLY A 35 -14.09 -10.12 23.98
C GLY A 35 -13.02 -9.03 24.03
N ALA A 36 -12.12 -8.98 23.04
CA ALA A 36 -11.10 -7.94 22.97
C ALA A 36 -11.69 -6.62 22.42
N ARG A 37 -11.17 -5.49 22.91
CA ARG A 37 -11.44 -4.19 22.31
C ARG A 37 -10.52 -4.00 21.09
N VAL A 38 -11.12 -3.89 19.91
CA VAL A 38 -10.39 -3.69 18.66
C VAL A 38 -10.57 -2.25 18.17
N LYS A 39 -9.48 -1.64 17.70
CA LYS A 39 -9.50 -0.35 17.00
C LYS A 39 -8.75 -0.51 15.68
N VAL A 40 -9.37 -0.07 14.59
CA VAL A 40 -8.72 0.07 13.29
C VAL A 40 -8.61 1.56 13.01
N GLU A 41 -7.41 2.01 12.68
CA GLU A 41 -7.11 3.43 12.52
C GLU A 41 -5.99 3.64 11.50
N ASN A 42 -5.86 4.88 11.03
CA ASN A 42 -4.75 5.34 10.18
C ASN A 42 -4.61 4.57 8.85
N GLY A 43 -5.74 4.21 8.23
CA GLY A 43 -5.74 3.67 6.87
C GLY A 43 -5.21 4.69 5.87
N TYR A 44 -4.41 4.23 4.91
CA TYR A 44 -3.96 5.00 3.75
C TYR A 44 -4.20 4.18 2.48
N PRO A 45 -4.50 4.85 1.36
CA PRO A 45 -4.80 4.18 0.11
C PRO A 45 -3.56 3.49 -0.48
N GLY A 46 -3.79 2.35 -1.14
CA GLY A 46 -2.83 1.74 -2.03
C GLY A 46 -2.60 2.58 -3.28
N TRP A 47 -1.56 2.21 -4.03
CA TRP A 47 -1.28 2.79 -5.34
C TRP A 47 -0.98 1.68 -6.33
N ALA A 48 -1.91 1.43 -7.25
CA ALA A 48 -1.70 0.52 -8.36
C ALA A 48 -0.92 1.26 -9.47
N PRO A 49 0.25 0.75 -9.89
CA PRO A 49 0.99 1.37 -10.98
C PRO A 49 0.23 1.26 -12.29
N ASN A 50 0.36 2.28 -13.13
CA ASN A 50 -0.14 2.28 -14.50
C ASN A 50 0.98 1.82 -15.47
N PRO A 51 0.94 0.59 -16.01
CA PRO A 51 1.96 0.10 -16.94
C PRO A 51 1.97 0.88 -18.27
N ASP A 52 0.84 1.50 -18.64
CA ASP A 52 0.67 2.27 -19.87
C ASP A 52 0.99 3.77 -19.67
N SER A 53 1.63 4.13 -18.55
CA SER A 53 2.04 5.51 -18.24
C SER A 53 3.04 6.05 -19.28
N PRO A 54 2.72 7.17 -19.98
CA PRO A 54 3.68 7.85 -20.85
C PRO A 54 4.93 8.33 -20.10
N LEU A 55 4.80 8.72 -18.83
CA LEU A 55 5.92 9.08 -17.97
C LEU A 55 6.84 7.88 -17.72
N LEU A 56 6.26 6.71 -17.41
CA LEU A 56 7.03 5.48 -17.23
C LEU A 56 7.80 5.10 -18.51
N ALA A 57 7.14 5.17 -19.67
CA ALA A 57 7.79 4.89 -20.96
C ALA A 57 8.98 5.84 -21.21
N THR A 58 8.79 7.13 -20.92
CA THR A 58 9.85 8.14 -21.04
C THR A 58 11.02 7.85 -20.09
N PHE A 59 10.73 7.52 -18.83
CA PHE A 59 11.75 7.19 -17.84
C PHE A 59 12.57 5.97 -18.25
N LYS A 60 11.93 4.88 -18.70
CA LYS A 60 12.61 3.68 -19.18
C LYS A 60 13.60 3.98 -20.30
N ALA A 61 13.16 4.71 -21.32
CA ALA A 61 14.01 5.08 -22.45
C ALA A 61 15.22 5.93 -22.03
N ARG A 62 15.04 6.89 -21.10
CA ARG A 62 16.13 7.72 -20.59
C ARG A 62 17.09 6.93 -19.69
N HIS A 63 16.56 6.08 -18.82
CA HIS A 63 17.38 5.21 -17.99
C HIS A 63 18.24 4.29 -18.85
N ALA A 64 17.67 3.63 -19.85
CA ALA A 64 18.42 2.78 -20.77
C ALA A 64 19.54 3.52 -21.50
N ALA A 65 19.27 4.75 -21.96
CA ALA A 65 20.27 5.58 -22.62
C ALA A 65 21.43 6.01 -21.68
N LEU A 66 21.14 6.22 -20.39
CA LEU A 66 22.14 6.69 -19.41
C LEU A 66 22.91 5.56 -18.73
N MET A 67 22.23 4.45 -18.42
CA MET A 67 22.76 3.36 -17.62
C MET A 67 23.18 2.14 -18.46
N GLY A 68 22.86 2.13 -19.76
CA GLY A 68 23.19 1.04 -20.68
C GLY A 68 22.28 -0.20 -20.54
N HIS A 69 21.24 -0.14 -19.70
CA HIS A 69 20.25 -1.20 -19.54
C HIS A 69 18.88 -0.65 -19.12
N GLU A 70 17.82 -1.38 -19.44
CA GLU A 70 16.46 -1.07 -18.99
C GLU A 70 16.36 -1.14 -17.45
N PRO A 71 15.57 -0.26 -16.80
CA PRO A 71 15.35 -0.33 -15.37
C PRO A 71 14.41 -1.50 -15.03
N GLU A 72 14.57 -2.06 -13.84
CA GLU A 72 13.62 -3.02 -13.31
C GLU A 72 12.40 -2.29 -12.73
N VAL A 73 11.25 -2.39 -13.40
CA VAL A 73 9.98 -1.84 -12.91
C VAL A 73 9.38 -2.82 -11.91
N LYS A 74 9.20 -2.37 -10.66
CA LYS A 74 8.72 -3.21 -9.55
C LYS A 74 7.59 -2.54 -8.79
N VAL A 75 6.81 -3.36 -8.10
CA VAL A 75 5.90 -2.92 -7.05
C VAL A 75 6.48 -3.38 -5.71
N ILE A 76 6.47 -2.50 -4.71
CA ILE A 76 6.90 -2.86 -3.35
C ILE A 76 5.68 -3.10 -2.46
N HIS A 77 5.76 -4.07 -1.55
CA HIS A 77 4.73 -4.30 -0.54
C HIS A 77 4.93 -3.39 0.69
N ALA A 78 4.97 -2.08 0.45
CA ALA A 78 5.19 -1.04 1.44
C ALA A 78 4.33 0.19 1.12
N GLY A 79 4.29 1.15 2.04
CA GLY A 79 3.58 2.41 1.85
C GLY A 79 4.50 3.45 1.23
N LEU A 80 4.04 4.09 0.16
CA LEU A 80 4.64 5.26 -0.47
C LEU A 80 3.58 6.37 -0.57
N GLU A 81 4.02 7.62 -0.55
CA GLU A 81 3.16 8.79 -0.59
C GLU A 81 2.34 8.87 -1.89
N CYS A 82 2.76 8.19 -2.96
CA CYS A 82 2.02 8.09 -4.23
C CYS A 82 0.59 7.55 -4.06
N GLY A 83 0.30 6.72 -3.04
CA GLY A 83 -1.09 6.34 -2.72
C GLY A 83 -1.93 7.55 -2.31
N ILE A 84 -1.40 8.38 -1.41
CA ILE A 84 -2.09 9.57 -0.93
C ILE A 84 -2.20 10.61 -2.05
N LEU A 85 -1.14 10.82 -2.83
CA LEU A 85 -1.14 11.76 -3.94
C LEU A 85 -2.11 11.34 -5.05
N GLY A 86 -2.10 10.06 -5.45
CA GLY A 86 -2.95 9.53 -6.50
C GLY A 86 -4.44 9.56 -6.13
N SER A 87 -4.77 9.34 -4.86
CA SER A 87 -6.17 9.46 -4.40
C SER A 87 -6.69 10.90 -4.42
N LYS A 88 -5.82 11.91 -4.22
CA LYS A 88 -6.17 13.34 -4.29
C LYS A 88 -6.14 13.89 -5.71
N TYR A 89 -5.25 13.36 -6.56
CA TYR A 89 -5.04 13.80 -7.93
C TYR A 89 -5.14 12.61 -8.90
N PRO A 90 -6.37 12.11 -9.21
CA PRO A 90 -6.55 10.86 -9.95
C PRO A 90 -6.00 10.86 -11.39
N HIS A 91 -5.75 12.04 -11.95
CA HIS A 91 -5.23 12.22 -13.31
C HIS A 91 -3.73 12.54 -13.34
N LEU A 92 -3.07 12.61 -12.18
CA LEU A 92 -1.65 12.85 -12.08
C LEU A 92 -0.89 11.57 -12.48
N ASP A 93 -0.14 11.64 -13.58
CA ASP A 93 0.76 10.57 -13.98
C ASP A 93 2.00 10.58 -13.06
N MET A 94 2.33 9.43 -12.47
CA MET A 94 3.36 9.31 -11.43
C MET A 94 4.17 8.04 -11.61
N ILE A 95 5.46 8.14 -11.28
CA ILE A 95 6.37 7.01 -11.07
C ILE A 95 7.12 7.26 -9.75
N SER A 96 7.53 6.20 -9.05
CA SER A 96 8.30 6.25 -7.81
C SER A 96 9.46 5.28 -7.84
#